data_AF-U2HQZ4-F1
#
_entry.id   AF-U2HQZ4-F1
#
_cell.length_a   1.000
_cell.length_b   1.000
_cell.length_c   1.000
_cell.angle_alpha   90.00
_cell.angle_beta   90.00
_cell.angle_gamma   90.00
#
_symmetry.space_group_name_H-M   'P 1'
#
loop_
_entity.id
_entity.type
_entity.pdbx_description
1 polymer ?
#
loop_
_entity_poly.entity_id
_entity_poly.type
_entity_poly.pdbx_seq_one_letter_code
_entity_poly.pdbx_strand_id
1 'polypeptide(L)'
;MQYKLTFFTIVFAGMLTQSYAQKNKQPQVQQTSIWMEGFEADGKLDEWQQPLQAYNDDTHIAYSLANDDQYLYLAVKSDRTSKIFTGGITLEMVKDDKNVAVTYPYTLITKSYL
;
A
#
# COMPACT_ATOMS: atom_id res chain seq x y z
N MET A 1 51.07 -30.45 -9.50
CA MET A 1 50.59 -29.69 -8.31
C MET A 1 49.85 -28.39 -8.67
N GLN A 2 49.46 -28.15 -9.94
CA GLN A 2 48.88 -26.87 -10.37
C GLN A 2 47.34 -26.85 -10.40
N TYR A 3 46.68 -28.01 -10.53
CA TYR A 3 45.21 -28.11 -10.65
C TYR A 3 44.47 -27.96 -9.30
N LYS A 4 45.18 -28.15 -8.18
CA LYS A 4 44.60 -28.03 -6.83
C LYS A 4 44.35 -26.57 -6.43
N LEU A 5 45.12 -25.63 -6.99
CA LEU A 5 45.01 -24.20 -6.67
C LEU A 5 43.91 -23.52 -7.48
N THR A 6 43.67 -23.95 -8.72
CA THR A 6 42.64 -23.39 -9.60
C THR A 6 41.23 -23.69 -9.11
N PHE A 7 41.04 -24.82 -8.41
CA PHE A 7 39.74 -25.22 -7.88
C PHE A 7 39.26 -24.32 -6.73
N PHE A 8 40.19 -23.84 -5.88
CA PHE A 8 39.86 -22.96 -4.75
C PHE A 8 39.47 -21.54 -5.18
N THR A 9 40.05 -21.03 -6.27
CA THR A 9 39.76 -19.68 -6.78
C THR A 9 38.35 -19.56 -7.36
N ILE A 10 37.83 -20.63 -7.98
CA ILE A 10 36.47 -20.63 -8.57
C ILE A 10 35.40 -20.66 -7.47
N VAL A 11 35.65 -21.35 -6.36
CA VAL A 11 34.70 -21.44 -5.23
C VAL A 11 34.58 -20.10 -4.49
N PHE A 12 35.64 -19.30 -4.41
CA PHE A 12 35.61 -17.99 -3.74
C PHE A 12 34.90 -16.90 -4.56
N ALA A 13 34.94 -16.99 -5.90
CA ALA A 13 34.25 -16.06 -6.79
C ALA A 13 32.70 -16.21 -6.75
N GLY A 14 32.18 -17.37 -6.34
CA GLY A 14 30.74 -17.60 -6.22
C GLY A 14 30.08 -16.93 -5.00
N MET A 15 30.86 -16.60 -3.95
CA MET A 15 30.34 -16.04 -2.69
C MET A 15 30.07 -14.53 -2.73
N LEU A 16 30.42 -13.83 -3.82
CA LEU A 16 30.18 -12.38 -3.95
C LEU A 16 28.84 -12.02 -4.58
N THR A 17 28.04 -13.01 -4.98
CA THR A 17 26.66 -12.77 -5.42
C THR A 17 25.75 -12.64 -4.21
N GLN A 18 25.84 -11.48 -3.55
CA GLN A 18 24.88 -11.08 -2.53
C GLN A 18 23.49 -11.09 -3.16
N SER A 19 22.69 -12.05 -2.74
CA SER A 19 21.28 -12.15 -3.09
C SER A 19 20.55 -10.98 -2.43
N TYR A 20 20.29 -9.90 -3.18
CA TYR A 20 19.36 -8.85 -2.76
C TYR A 20 17.93 -9.38 -2.92
N ALA A 21 17.54 -10.30 -2.05
CA ALA A 21 16.14 -10.66 -1.84
C ALA A 21 15.70 -10.19 -0.45
N GLN A 22 16.07 -8.96 -0.08
CA GLN A 22 15.45 -8.29 1.05
C GLN A 22 14.09 -7.80 0.56
N LYS A 23 13.04 -8.58 0.87
CA LYS A 23 11.66 -8.09 0.80
C LYS A 23 11.59 -6.93 1.79
N ASN A 24 11.81 -5.71 1.30
CA ASN A 24 11.71 -4.50 2.11
C ASN A 24 10.31 -4.50 2.74
N LYS A 25 10.26 -4.53 4.08
CA LYS A 25 9.00 -4.41 4.81
C LYS A 25 8.34 -3.11 4.34
N GLN A 26 7.06 -3.19 3.96
CA GLN A 26 6.31 -1.99 3.58
C GLN A 26 6.39 -0.99 4.75
N PRO A 27 6.63 0.30 4.47
CA PRO A 27 6.68 1.31 5.51
C PRO A 27 5.31 1.45 6.20
N GLN A 28 5.31 1.92 7.45
CA GLN A 28 4.07 2.18 8.21
C GLN A 28 3.23 3.31 7.60
N VAL A 29 3.88 4.22 6.86
CA VAL A 29 3.28 5.38 6.21
C VAL A 29 3.85 5.50 4.79
N GLN A 30 2.99 5.84 3.84
CA GLN A 30 3.37 6.06 2.44
C GLN A 30 4.31 7.27 2.33
N GLN A 31 5.44 7.09 1.65
CA GLN A 31 6.51 8.09 1.56
C GLN A 31 6.50 8.88 0.25
N THR A 32 5.85 8.36 -0.79
CA THR A 32 5.88 8.92 -2.15
C THR A 32 4.46 9.14 -2.65
N SER A 33 4.23 10.21 -3.42
CA SER A 33 2.96 10.36 -4.15
C SER A 33 2.92 9.40 -5.34
N ILE A 34 1.73 8.91 -5.66
CA ILE A 34 1.49 8.09 -6.84
C ILE A 34 0.62 8.89 -7.79
N TRP A 35 1.12 9.12 -9.01
CA TRP A 35 0.30 9.62 -10.10
C TRP A 35 -0.44 8.47 -10.76
N MET A 36 -1.72 8.64 -11.06
CA MET A 36 -2.54 7.60 -11.65
C MET A 36 -3.19 8.07 -12.95
N GLU A 37 -3.11 7.24 -14.00
CA GLU A 37 -3.74 7.50 -15.29
C GLU A 37 -4.70 6.36 -15.61
N GLY A 38 -5.92 6.70 -16.02
CA GLY A 38 -6.92 5.71 -16.44
C GLY A 38 -7.43 4.81 -15.31
N PHE A 39 -7.69 5.36 -14.14
CA PHE A 39 -8.25 4.63 -12.99
C PHE A 39 -9.76 4.42 -13.09
N GLU A 40 -10.21 3.20 -12.82
CA GLU A 40 -11.62 2.89 -12.61
C GLU A 40 -11.89 2.46 -11.16
N ALA A 41 -12.85 3.11 -10.49
CA ALA A 41 -13.23 2.77 -9.11
C ALA A 41 -14.12 1.50 -9.04
N ASP A 42 -13.60 0.36 -9.47
CA ASP A 42 -14.34 -0.92 -9.54
C ASP A 42 -14.06 -1.87 -8.34
N GLY A 43 -13.13 -1.47 -7.45
CA GLY A 43 -12.72 -2.25 -6.28
C GLY A 43 -11.66 -3.31 -6.55
N LYS A 44 -11.14 -3.42 -7.78
CA LYS A 44 -9.96 -4.21 -8.09
C LYS A 44 -8.70 -3.40 -7.83
N LEU A 45 -7.57 -4.10 -7.70
CA LEU A 45 -6.28 -3.50 -7.42
C LEU A 45 -5.30 -3.63 -8.59
N ASP A 46 -5.81 -3.98 -9.78
CA ASP A 46 -4.99 -4.34 -10.94
C ASP A 46 -4.19 -3.14 -11.47
N GLU A 47 -4.73 -1.93 -11.31
CA GLU A 47 -4.09 -0.66 -11.69
C GLU A 47 -3.12 -0.15 -10.62
N TRP A 48 -3.13 -0.74 -9.42
CA TRP A 48 -2.31 -0.32 -8.30
C TRP A 48 -1.03 -1.13 -8.22
N GLN A 49 0.11 -0.46 -8.04
CA GLN A 49 1.37 -1.14 -7.74
C GLN A 49 1.20 -2.03 -6.51
N GLN A 50 1.52 -3.32 -6.66
CA GLN A 50 1.49 -4.31 -5.58
C GLN A 50 2.91 -4.64 -5.09
N PRO A 51 3.13 -4.80 -3.77
CA PRO A 51 2.17 -4.53 -2.71
C PRO A 51 1.90 -3.02 -2.58
N LEU A 52 0.77 -2.65 -1.96
CA LEU A 52 0.44 -1.25 -1.70
C LEU A 52 1.58 -0.53 -0.94
N GLN A 53 1.67 0.80 -1.04
CA GLN A 53 2.86 1.54 -0.60
C GLN A 53 3.07 1.53 0.91
N ALA A 54 2.00 1.41 1.70
CA ALA A 54 2.08 1.39 3.15
C ALA A 54 1.35 0.19 3.76
N TYR A 55 1.86 -0.27 4.90
CA TYR A 55 1.20 -1.26 5.76
C TYR A 55 1.33 -0.84 7.21
N ASN A 56 0.20 -0.50 7.82
CA ASN A 56 0.12 -0.16 9.23
C ASN A 56 -0.05 -1.44 10.06
N ASP A 57 0.94 -1.75 10.90
CA ASP A 57 0.95 -2.97 11.71
C ASP A 57 -0.11 -2.92 12.83
N ASP A 58 -0.44 -1.74 13.35
CA ASP A 58 -1.41 -1.58 14.44
C ASP A 58 -2.83 -1.87 13.95
N THR A 59 -3.22 -1.27 12.82
CA THR A 59 -4.57 -1.41 12.25
C THR A 59 -4.70 -2.63 11.33
N HIS A 60 -3.59 -3.22 10.89
CA HIS A 60 -3.54 -4.30 9.91
C HIS A 60 -4.18 -3.88 8.57
N ILE A 61 -3.84 -2.68 8.12
CA ILE A 61 -4.35 -2.08 6.89
C ILE A 61 -3.18 -1.79 5.95
N ALA A 62 -3.24 -2.37 4.75
CA ALA A 62 -2.41 -1.95 3.62
C ALA A 62 -3.14 -0.87 2.84
N TYR A 63 -2.44 0.21 2.47
CA TYR A 63 -3.06 1.29 1.69
C TYR A 63 -2.09 1.96 0.74
N SER A 64 -2.66 2.56 -0.30
CA SER A 64 -1.98 3.49 -1.20
C SER A 64 -2.89 4.68 -1.49
N LEU A 65 -2.32 5.87 -1.47
CA LEU A 65 -2.93 7.11 -1.90
C LEU A 65 -2.35 7.50 -3.26
N ALA A 66 -3.21 7.79 -4.22
CA ALA A 66 -2.82 8.24 -5.54
C ALA A 66 -3.64 9.46 -5.94
N ASN A 67 -3.15 10.23 -6.90
CA ASN A 67 -3.85 11.41 -7.39
C ASN A 67 -3.70 11.54 -8.91
N ASP A 68 -4.60 12.30 -9.51
CA ASP A 68 -4.50 12.81 -10.86
C ASP A 68 -4.80 14.32 -10.89
N ASP A 69 -5.18 14.85 -12.05
CA ASP A 69 -5.54 16.26 -12.23
C ASP A 69 -6.82 16.69 -11.49
N GLN A 70 -7.69 15.74 -11.12
CA GLN A 70 -9.06 16.03 -10.65
C GLN A 70 -9.39 15.38 -9.29
N TYR A 71 -8.81 14.24 -8.99
CA TYR A 71 -9.24 13.35 -7.90
C TYR A 71 -8.08 12.86 -7.06
N LEU A 72 -8.41 12.52 -5.82
CA LEU A 72 -7.56 11.79 -4.90
C LEU A 72 -8.18 10.41 -4.66
N TYR A 73 -7.39 9.38 -4.87
CA TYR A 73 -7.78 7.99 -4.80
C TYR A 73 -7.14 7.32 -3.59
N LEU A 74 -7.91 6.52 -2.87
CA LEU A 74 -7.44 5.74 -1.74
C LEU A 74 -7.79 4.27 -1.97
N ALA A 75 -6.78 3.44 -2.16
CA ALA A 75 -6.91 1.98 -2.13
C ALA A 75 -6.63 1.46 -0.72
N VAL A 76 -7.55 0.65 -0.20
CA VAL A 76 -7.44 0.04 1.13
C VAL A 76 -7.61 -1.46 1.00
N LYS A 77 -6.66 -2.22 1.52
CA LYS A 77 -6.70 -3.68 1.62
C LYS A 77 -6.52 -4.11 3.07
N SER A 78 -7.46 -4.89 3.58
CA SER A 78 -7.41 -5.44 4.93
C SER A 78 -8.08 -6.80 4.96
N ASP A 79 -7.57 -7.68 5.82
CA ASP A 79 -8.19 -8.95 6.20
C ASP A 79 -9.40 -8.75 7.15
N ARG A 80 -9.56 -7.55 7.70
CA ARG A 80 -10.60 -7.17 8.68
C ARG A 80 -11.73 -6.35 8.07
N THR A 81 -12.11 -6.63 6.82
CA THR A 81 -13.10 -5.85 6.07
C THR A 81 -14.44 -5.73 6.81
N SER A 82 -14.87 -6.77 7.55
CA SER A 82 -16.10 -6.74 8.37
C SER A 82 -16.06 -5.65 9.46
N LYS A 83 -14.89 -5.40 10.06
CA LYS A 83 -14.71 -4.33 11.05
C LYS A 83 -14.79 -2.95 10.39
N ILE A 84 -14.23 -2.80 9.19
CA ILE A 84 -14.31 -1.56 8.41
C ILE A 84 -15.77 -1.27 8.03
N PHE A 85 -16.53 -2.26 7.58
CA PHE A 85 -17.94 -2.06 7.27
C PHE A 85 -18.81 -1.73 8.49
N THR A 86 -18.41 -2.16 9.70
CA THR A 86 -19.16 -1.90 10.92
C THR A 86 -18.79 -0.56 11.58
N GLY A 87 -17.48 -0.27 11.66
CA GLY A 87 -16.96 0.91 12.37
C GLY A 87 -16.64 2.11 11.46
N GLY A 88 -16.54 1.88 10.16
CA GLY A 88 -16.10 2.85 9.19
C GLY A 88 -14.59 3.05 9.15
N ILE A 89 -14.13 3.65 8.05
CA ILE A 89 -12.81 4.23 7.84
C ILE A 89 -13.00 5.69 7.48
N THR A 90 -12.26 6.58 8.13
CA THR A 90 -12.28 8.02 7.85
C THR A 90 -10.95 8.44 7.28
N LEU A 91 -10.96 9.04 6.09
CA LEU A 91 -9.84 9.75 5.51
C LEU A 91 -9.95 11.22 5.89
N GLU A 92 -8.97 11.72 6.65
CA GLU A 92 -8.86 13.12 7.02
C GLU A 92 -7.79 13.80 6.18
N MET A 93 -8.10 14.98 5.66
CA MET A 93 -7.22 15.77 4.79
C MET A 93 -7.33 17.25 5.14
N VAL A 94 -6.28 18.01 4.85
CA VAL A 94 -6.29 19.47 4.97
C VAL A 94 -6.43 20.08 3.57
N LYS A 95 -7.44 20.92 3.37
CA LYS A 95 -7.66 21.71 2.16
C LYS A 95 -7.88 23.17 2.53
N ASP A 96 -7.04 24.07 2.04
CA ASP A 96 -7.15 25.52 2.29
C ASP A 96 -7.29 25.87 3.79
N ASP A 97 -6.40 25.30 4.62
CA ASP A 97 -6.39 25.41 6.09
C ASP A 97 -7.64 24.85 6.81
N LYS A 98 -8.47 24.08 6.10
CA LYS A 98 -9.65 23.40 6.66
C LYS A 98 -9.47 21.89 6.65
N ASN A 99 -9.85 21.26 7.76
CA ASN A 99 -9.93 19.82 7.85
C ASN A 99 -11.19 19.32 7.13
N VAL A 100 -11.00 18.41 6.19
CA VAL A 100 -12.05 17.71 5.46
C VAL A 100 -11.93 16.23 5.80
N ALA A 101 -13.04 15.62 6.19
CA ALA A 101 -13.12 14.20 6.53
C ALA A 101 -14.11 13.50 5.62
N VAL A 102 -13.71 12.34 5.08
CA VAL A 102 -14.56 11.48 4.26
C VAL A 102 -14.61 10.10 4.90
N THR A 103 -15.82 9.62 5.22
CA THR A 103 -16.02 8.33 5.92
C THR A 103 -16.71 7.30 5.02
N TYR A 104 -16.18 6.08 5.02
CA TYR A 104 -16.74 4.90 4.34
C TYR A 104 -16.92 3.73 5.34
N PRO A 105 -17.99 2.92 5.27
CA PRO A 105 -19.16 3.14 4.43
C PRO A 105 -19.92 4.37 4.89
N TYR A 106 -20.44 5.12 3.93
CA TYR A 106 -21.28 6.27 4.25
C TYR A 106 -22.62 5.75 4.78
N THR A 107 -22.83 5.88 6.09
CA THR A 107 -24.11 5.50 6.70
C THR A 107 -25.09 6.64 6.52
N LEU A 108 -25.98 6.52 5.54
CA LEU A 108 -27.18 7.34 5.50
C LEU A 108 -28.05 6.97 6.70
N ILE A 109 -28.10 7.85 7.72
CA ILE A 109 -29.14 7.75 8.74
C ILE A 109 -30.47 8.05 8.03
N THR A 110 -31.09 7.01 7.48
CA THR A 110 -32.47 7.11 7.02
C THR A 110 -33.29 7.34 8.28
N LYS A 111 -33.79 8.56 8.49
CA LYS A 111 -34.87 8.77 9.47
C LYS A 111 -36.04 7.92 9.01
N SER A 112 -36.22 6.77 9.64
CA SER A 112 -37.45 5.99 9.55
C SER A 112 -38.54 6.85 10.18
N TYR A 113 -39.29 7.57 9.35
CA TYR A 113 -40.57 8.15 9.76
C TYR A 113 -41.53 6.96 9.99
N LEU A 114 -41.63 6.52 11.25
CA LEU A 114 -42.75 5.74 11.76
C LEU A 114 -43.82 6.70 12.29
#